data_AF-A0A2R6ND95-F1
#
_entry.id   AF-A0A2R6ND95-F1
#
_cell.length_a   1.000
_cell.length_b   1.000
_cell.length_c   1.000
_cell.angle_alpha   90.00
_cell.angle_beta   90.00
_cell.angle_gamma   90.00
#
_symmetry.space_group_name_H-M   'P 1'
#
loop_
_entity.id
_entity.type
_entity.pdbx_description
1 polymer ?
#
loop_
_entity_poly.entity_id
_entity_poly.type
_entity_poly.pdbx_seq_one_letter_code
_entity_poly.pdbx_strand_id
1 'polypeptide(L)' 'MMQYFVIEQQGWYDELGPDVEVSTFGGGPPLVQAYASGNLDFAYVGISPGVIAVANGVDSRYAYQGATLDGVLDRPM' A
#
# COMPACT_ATOMS: atom_id res chain seq x y z
N MET A 1 8.87 -1.05 -5.44
CA MET A 1 8.64 -0.20 -6.63
C MET A 1 9.68 0.91 -6.67
N MET A 2 10.04 1.46 -7.83
CA MET A 2 11.08 2.50 -7.96
C MET A 2 10.81 3.78 -7.14
N GLN A 3 9.54 4.20 -7.01
CA GLN A 3 9.15 5.40 -6.27
C GLN A 3 9.54 5.30 -4.79
N TYR A 4 9.41 4.11 -4.18
CA TYR A 4 9.80 3.87 -2.78
C TYR A 4 11.26 4.27 -2.53
N PHE A 5 12.19 3.86 -3.40
CA PHE A 5 13.61 4.16 -3.23
C PHE A 5 13.92 5.66 -3.32
N VAL A 6 13.15 6.40 -4.12
CA VAL A 6 13.31 7.86 -4.21
C VAL A 6 12.80 8.54 -2.94
N ILE A 7 11.62 8.14 -2.46
CA ILE A 7 11.02 8.67 -1.23
C ILE A 7 11.96 8.42 -0.04
N GLU A 8 12.50 7.21 0.07
CA GLU A 8 13.46 6.80 1.10
C GLU A 8 14.77 7.59 1.01
N GLN A 9 15.38 7.70 -0.19
CA GLN A 9 16.64 8.44 -0.36
C GLN A 9 16.51 9.94 -0.07
N GLN A 10 15.33 10.51 -0.33
CA GLN A 10 15.10 11.94 -0.11
C GLN A 10 14.63 12.26 1.31
N GLY A 11 14.37 11.25 2.15
CA GLY A 11 13.94 11.46 3.54
C GLY A 11 12.52 12.02 3.66
N TRP A 12 11.67 11.89 2.64
CA TRP A 12 10.35 12.53 2.63
C TRP A 12 9.37 11.97 3.67
N TYR A 13 9.60 10.76 4.18
CA TYR A 13 8.79 10.22 5.27
C TYR A 13 8.98 11.01 6.57
N ASP A 14 10.18 11.52 6.82
CA ASP A 14 10.52 12.26 8.04
C ASP A 14 9.78 13.61 8.14
N GLU A 15 9.29 14.12 7.00
CA GLU A 15 8.56 15.38 6.90
C GLU A 15 7.05 15.24 7.20
N LEU A 16 6.51 14.01 7.21
CA LEU A 16 5.06 13.79 7.30
C LEU A 16 4.51 14.00 8.72
N GLY A 17 5.35 13.87 9.75
CA GLY A 17 4.96 13.96 11.15
C GLY A 17 4.77 12.61 11.88
N PRO A 18 4.09 11.59 11.33
CA PRO A 18 4.07 10.26 11.93
C PRO A 18 5.31 9.45 11.55
N ASP A 19 5.70 8.53 12.43
CA ASP A 19 6.73 7.54 12.12
C ASP A 19 6.20 6.54 11.08
N VAL A 20 6.85 6.49 9.93
CA VAL A 20 6.46 5.59 8.83
C VAL A 20 7.36 4.35 8.84
N GLU A 21 6.77 3.19 9.07
CA GLU A 21 7.44 1.89 8.88
C GLU A 21 7.04 1.28 7.53
N VAL A 22 8.02 0.86 6.73
CA VAL A 22 7.76 0.24 5.43
C VAL A 22 8.18 -1.22 5.42
N SER A 23 7.24 -2.09 5.04
CA SER A 23 7.47 -3.51 4.80
C SER A 23 7.40 -3.85 3.31
N THR A 24 8.32 -4.69 2.84
CA THR A 24 8.30 -5.21 1.46
C THR A 24 7.83 -6.66 1.46
N PHE A 25 7.00 -7.00 0.47
CA PHE A 25 6.43 -8.34 0.32
C PHE A 25 6.91 -8.96 -0.98
N GLY A 26 7.21 -10.26 -0.95
CA GLY A 26 7.68 -11.01 -2.12
C GLY A 26 6.62 -11.22 -3.21
N GLY A 27 5.37 -10.82 -2.98
CA GLY A 27 4.28 -10.95 -3.94
C GLY A 27 2.93 -10.46 -3.41
N GLY A 28 1.91 -10.51 -4.27
CA GLY A 28 0.55 -10.05 -3.96
C GLY A 28 -0.14 -10.77 -2.80
N PRO A 29 -0.18 -12.13 -2.75
CA PRO A 29 -0.93 -12.83 -1.70
C PRO A 29 -0.44 -12.54 -0.27
N PRO A 30 0.87 -12.56 0.05
CA PRO A 30 1.36 -12.18 1.38
C PRO A 30 0.99 -10.74 1.76
N LEU A 31 1.05 -9.81 0.81
CA LEU A 31 0.65 -8.41 1.03
C LEU A 31 -0.83 -8.30 1.36
N VAL A 32 -1.70 -8.93 0.56
CA VAL A 32 -3.16 -8.89 0.78
C VAL A 32 -3.52 -9.50 2.14
N GLN A 33 -2.82 -10.56 2.57
CA GLN A 33 -3.01 -11.16 3.89
C GLN A 33 -2.62 -10.22 5.03
N ALA A 34 -1.45 -9.58 4.95
CA ALA A 34 -0.99 -8.62 5.96
C ALA A 34 -1.89 -7.36 6.03
N TYR A 35 -2.40 -6.90 4.89
CA TYR A 35 -3.35 -5.80 4.83
C TYR A 35 -4.71 -6.20 5.43
N ALA A 36 -5.20 -7.39 5.08
CA ALA A 36 -6.46 -7.92 5.60
C ALA A 36 -6.42 -8.13 7.13
N SER A 37 -5.28 -8.52 7.69
CA SER A 37 -5.11 -8.72 9.14
C SER A 37 -5.12 -7.43 9.95
N GLY A 38 -5.04 -6.27 9.30
CA GLY A 38 -4.96 -4.96 9.96
C GLY A 38 -3.56 -4.60 10.45
N ASN A 39 -2.52 -5.31 9.97
CA ASN A 39 -1.13 -5.01 10.30
C ASN A 39 -0.54 -3.91 9.41
N LEU A 40 -1.25 -3.52 8.35
CA LEU A 40 -0.87 -2.45 7.44
C LEU A 40 -2.03 -1.46 7.34
N ASP A 41 -1.73 -0.18 7.52
CA ASP A 41 -2.69 0.91 7.29
C ASP A 41 -2.81 1.21 5.79
N PHE A 42 -1.66 1.30 5.12
CA PHE A 42 -1.55 1.57 3.68
C PHE A 42 -0.85 0.43 2.94
N ALA A 43 -1.32 0.15 1.72
CA ALA A 43 -0.65 -0.76 0.81
C ALA A 43 -0.46 -0.14 -0.57
N TYR A 44 0.80 -0.05 -1.02
CA TYR A 44 1.15 0.38 -2.37
C TYR A 44 1.19 -0.83 -3.30
N VAL A 45 0.17 -0.97 -4.15
CA VAL A 45 -0.05 -2.17 -4.97
C VAL A 45 -0.47 -1.86 -6.40
N GLY A 46 -0.22 -2.80 -7.30
CA GLY A 46 -0.88 -2.83 -8.60
C GLY A 46 -2.40 -2.95 -8.46
N ILE A 47 -3.13 -2.52 -9.50
CA ILE A 47 -4.60 -2.58 -9.51
C ILE A 47 -5.13 -4.01 -9.34
N SER A 48 -4.42 -5.03 -9.88
CA SER A 48 -4.86 -6.42 -9.81
C SER A 48 -4.88 -7.00 -8.39
N PRO A 49 -3.82 -6.92 -7.57
CA PRO A 49 -3.90 -7.26 -6.15
C PRO A 49 -4.99 -6.50 -5.40
N GLY A 50 -5.20 -5.21 -5.69
CA GLY A 50 -6.23 -4.43 -5.00
C GLY A 50 -7.66 -4.86 -5.34
N VAL A 51 -7.93 -5.15 -6.62
CA VAL A 51 -9.23 -5.70 -7.05
C VAL A 51 -9.47 -7.06 -6.38
N ILE A 52 -8.44 -7.90 -6.24
CA ILE A 52 -8.53 -9.18 -5.53
C ILE A 52 -8.86 -8.95 -4.04
N ALA A 53 -8.23 -7.97 -3.38
CA ALA A 53 -8.52 -7.65 -1.98
C ALA A 53 -10.00 -7.26 -1.78
N VAL A 54 -10.50 -6.33 -2.61
CA VAL A 54 -11.90 -5.90 -2.59
C VAL A 54 -12.86 -7.06 -2.89
N ALA A 55 -12.54 -7.89 -3.90
CA ALA A 55 -13.36 -9.06 -4.25
C ALA A 55 -13.45 -10.09 -3.12
N ASN A 56 -12.43 -10.15 -2.25
CA ASN A 56 -12.41 -11.02 -1.07
C ASN A 56 -13.02 -10.36 0.18
N GLY A 57 -13.68 -9.22 0.05
CA GLY A 57 -14.36 -8.54 1.15
C GLY A 57 -13.43 -7.85 2.14
N VAL A 58 -12.18 -7.59 1.76
CA VAL A 58 -11.28 -6.75 2.56
C VAL A 58 -11.77 -5.30 2.44
N ASP A 59 -12.12 -4.70 3.57
CA ASP A 59 -12.57 -3.30 3.60
C ASP A 59 -11.41 -2.37 3.20
N SER A 60 -11.48 -1.89 1.96
CA SER A 60 -10.40 -1.19 1.28
C SER A 60 -10.95 -0.01 0.51
N ARG A 61 -10.22 1.10 0.51
CA ARG A 61 -10.48 2.29 -0.30
C ARG A 61 -9.23 2.64 -1.08
N TYR A 62 -9.40 3.17 -2.29
CA TYR A 62 -8.27 3.66 -3.08
C TYR A 62 -8.04 5.14 -2.77
N ALA A 63 -6.88 5.45 -2.20
CA ALA A 63 -6.48 6.83 -1.91
C ALA A 63 -5.89 7.54 -3.14
N TYR A 64 -5.29 6.77 -4.05
CA TYR A 64 -4.67 7.30 -5.27
C TYR A 64 -4.58 6.22 -6.36
N GLN A 65 -4.84 6.62 -7.62
CA GLN A 65 -4.64 5.80 -8.82
C GLN A 65 -3.78 6.60 -9.81
N GLY A 66 -2.55 6.14 -10.06
CA GLY A 66 -1.63 6.79 -11.00
C GLY A 66 -1.86 6.37 -12.46
N ALA A 67 -1.15 7.02 -13.38
CA ALA A 67 -1.15 6.64 -14.81
C ALA A 67 -0.35 5.34 -15.08
N THR A 68 0.52 4.94 -14.15
CA THR A 68 1.03 3.56 -14.04
C THR A 68 -0.04 2.72 -13.35
N LEU A 69 -0.18 1.43 -13.67
CA LEU A 69 -1.24 0.52 -13.18
C LEU A 69 -1.18 0.22 -11.65
N ASP A 70 -0.70 1.16 -10.84
CA ASP A 70 -0.49 1.08 -9.40
C ASP A 70 -1.34 2.11 -8.65
N GLY A 71 -1.76 1.75 -7.44
CA GLY A 71 -2.54 2.59 -6.55
C GLY A 71 -2.24 2.33 -5.08
N VAL A 72 -2.72 3.24 -4.23
CA VAL A 72 -2.62 3.12 -2.76
C VAL A 72 -3.98 2.66 -2.22
N LEU A 73 -3.97 1.54 -1.49
CA LEU A 73 -5.12 1.10 -0.69
C LEU A 73 -5.00 1.62 0.73
N ASP A 74 -6.13 2.05 1.28
CA ASP A 74 -6.30 2.62 2.62
C ASP A 74 -7.57 2.05 3.29
N ARG A 75 -7.53 1.87 4.61
CA ARG A 75 -8.68 1.34 5.36
C ARG A 75 -9.53 2.49 5.91
N PRO A 76 -10.86 2.38 5.92
CA PRO A 76 -11.68 3.36 6.61
C PRO A 76 -11.44 3.31 8.13
N MET A 77 -11.45 4.50 8.74
CA MET A 77 -11.39 4.72 10.19
C MET A 77 -12.73 4.45 10.91
#